data_AF-A0A0L7KWZ9-F1
#
_entry.id   AF-A0A0L7KWZ9-F1
#
_cell.length_a   1.000
_cell.length_b   1.000
_cell.length_c   1.000
_cell.angle_alpha   90.00
_cell.angle_beta   90.00
_cell.angle_gamma   90.00
#
_symmetry.space_group_name_H-M   'P 1'
#
loop_
_entity.id
_entity.type
_entity.pdbx_description
1 polymer ?
#
loop_
_entity_poly.entity_id
_entity_poly.type
_entity_poly.pdbx_seq_one_letter_code
_entity_poly.pdbx_strand_id
1 'polypeptide(L)'
;MPKFSIDKHRILQQRVTICMFAALGLIAIIKFIVLFGKYSYTHIPEEAIPTELYRETTPYLIKKTTRCQYDEILKSTKSIESWDIPMNNNDFSPTGITNGSYVPGCHPAFSVAILKQLDIFLPYMHNFLRKQNIHYKHAIVDKFPCLILHDVDILPLDLGNLYVCTKQPRHMSASIDKFRYVLPY
;
A
#
# COMPACT_ATOMS: atom_id res chain seq x y z
N MET A 1 67.46 29.77 11.12
CA MET A 1 66.48 28.95 10.39
C MET A 1 66.32 27.61 11.10
N PRO A 2 65.19 27.30 11.76
CA PRO A 2 65.04 25.99 12.41
C PRO A 2 64.70 24.93 11.34
N LYS A 3 65.46 23.84 11.34
CA LYS A 3 65.19 22.66 10.51
C LYS A 3 64.02 21.88 11.14
N PHE A 4 62.88 21.86 10.47
CA PHE A 4 61.76 20.98 10.79
C PHE A 4 62.14 19.53 10.45
N SER A 5 62.65 18.78 11.43
CA SER A 5 62.78 17.33 11.31
C SER A 5 61.44 16.71 11.72
N ILE A 6 60.61 16.40 10.72
CA ILE A 6 59.31 15.75 10.94
C ILE A 6 59.57 14.30 11.34
N ASP A 7 59.14 13.94 12.55
CA ASP A 7 59.35 12.63 13.15
C ASP A 7 58.63 11.53 12.35
N LYS A 8 59.40 10.59 11.77
CA LYS A 8 58.88 9.49 10.95
C LYS A 8 57.84 8.67 11.72
N HIS A 9 57.98 8.58 13.04
CA HIS A 9 57.03 7.90 13.91
C HIS A 9 55.65 8.58 13.91
N ARG A 10 55.63 9.92 13.92
CA ARG A 10 54.41 10.73 13.87
C ARG A 10 53.69 10.64 12.52
N ILE A 11 54.45 10.52 11.41
CA ILE A 11 53.88 10.27 10.07
C ILE A 11 53.26 8.87 9.99
N LEU A 12 53.93 7.85 10.54
CA LEU A 12 53.42 6.48 10.56
C LEU A 12 52.12 6.40 11.39
N GLN A 13 52.08 7.03 12.56
CA GLN A 13 50.88 7.12 13.39
C GLN A 13 49.73 7.82 12.67
N GLN A 14 49.98 8.94 11.98
CA GLN A 14 48.95 9.63 11.19
C GLN A 14 48.39 8.75 10.06
N ARG A 15 49.24 8.01 9.36
CA ARG A 15 48.81 7.09 8.28
C ARG A 15 47.94 5.95 8.82
N VAL A 16 48.34 5.33 9.93
CA VAL A 16 47.56 4.26 10.58
C VAL A 16 46.20 4.79 11.01
N THR A 17 46.14 5.95 11.64
CA THR A 17 44.87 6.57 12.06
C THR A 17 43.96 6.88 10.88
N ILE A 18 44.49 7.42 9.78
CA ILE A 18 43.71 7.68 8.55
C ILE A 18 43.17 6.38 7.96
N CYS A 19 43.99 5.33 7.87
CA CYS A 19 43.56 4.02 7.37
C CYS A 19 42.46 3.41 8.25
N MET A 20 42.56 3.54 9.58
CA MET A 20 41.53 3.07 10.51
C MET A 20 40.21 3.82 10.31
N PHE A 21 40.23 5.15 10.20
CA PHE A 21 39.01 5.92 9.93
C PHE A 21 38.42 5.63 8.56
N ALA A 22 39.24 5.44 7.53
CA ALA A 22 38.78 5.05 6.20
C ALA A 22 38.11 3.66 6.20
N ALA A 23 38.69 2.69 6.92
CA ALA A 23 38.10 1.36 7.07
C ALA A 23 36.76 1.39 7.82
N LEU A 24 36.68 2.15 8.93
CA LEU A 24 35.44 2.33 9.68
C LEU A 24 34.37 3.05 8.84
N GLY A 25 34.75 4.06 8.06
CA GLY A 25 33.87 4.74 7.12
C GLY A 25 33.33 3.81 6.04
N LEU A 26 34.19 2.95 5.46
CA LEU A 26 33.77 1.95 4.47
C LEU A 26 32.81 0.93 5.07
N ILE A 27 33.07 0.44 6.28
CA ILE A 27 32.18 -0.49 6.99
C ILE A 27 30.82 0.17 7.26
N ALA A 28 30.80 1.45 7.65
CA ALA A 28 29.55 2.19 7.86
C ALA A 28 28.75 2.35 6.55
N ILE A 29 29.42 2.65 5.42
CA ILE A 29 28.79 2.75 4.10
C ILE A 29 28.21 1.40 3.67
N ILE A 30 28.97 0.31 3.82
CA ILE A 30 28.49 -1.05 3.50
C ILE A 30 27.28 -1.40 4.36
N LYS A 31 27.34 -1.16 5.68
CA LYS A 31 26.21 -1.41 6.57
C LYS A 31 24.99 -0.55 6.20
N PHE A 32 25.18 0.72 5.87
CA PHE A 32 24.12 1.60 5.41
C PHE A 32 23.43 1.04 4.16
N ILE A 33 24.21 0.63 3.15
CA ILE A 33 23.67 0.05 1.91
C ILE A 33 22.96 -1.30 2.16
N VAL A 34 23.49 -2.15 3.05
CA VAL A 34 22.90 -3.48 3.32
C VAL A 34 21.65 -3.40 4.22
N LEU A 35 21.58 -2.44 5.15
CA LEU A 35 20.44 -2.25 6.03
C LEU A 35 19.30 -1.47 5.36
N PHE A 36 19.61 -0.51 4.47
CA PHE A 36 18.61 0.21 3.67
C PHE A 36 18.26 -0.58 2.41
N GLY A 37 17.38 -1.58 2.50
CA GLY A 37 16.78 -2.15 1.28
C GLY A 37 16.12 -3.51 1.38
N LYS A 38 16.35 -4.28 2.46
CA LYS A 38 15.68 -5.58 2.64
C LYS A 38 14.46 -5.44 3.54
N TYR A 39 13.33 -5.14 2.94
CA TYR A 39 12.02 -5.30 3.57
C TYR A 39 11.52 -6.72 3.26
N SER A 40 11.61 -7.61 4.25
CA SER A 40 11.01 -8.95 4.16
C SER A 40 9.66 -8.90 4.87
N TYR A 41 8.58 -8.74 4.11
CA TYR A 41 7.23 -8.87 4.64
C TYR A 41 6.83 -10.34 4.61
N THR A 42 6.54 -10.92 5.76
CA THR A 42 5.97 -12.27 5.84
C THR A 42 4.53 -12.24 5.33
N HIS A 43 4.14 -13.24 4.56
CA HIS A 43 2.74 -13.41 4.16
C HIS A 43 1.84 -13.55 5.40
N ILE A 44 0.69 -12.87 5.40
CA ILE A 44 -0.31 -12.97 6.46
C ILE A 44 -1.18 -14.19 6.17
N PRO A 45 -1.22 -15.21 7.05
CA PRO A 45 -2.06 -16.38 6.81
C PRO A 45 -3.54 -15.99 6.88
N GLU A 46 -4.40 -16.75 6.20
CA GLU A 46 -5.81 -16.41 5.98
C GLU A 46 -6.57 -16.17 7.29
N GLU A 47 -6.32 -16.99 8.30
CA GLU A 47 -6.91 -16.90 9.64
C GLU A 47 -6.54 -15.61 10.39
N ALA A 48 -5.38 -15.02 10.09
CA ALA A 48 -4.90 -13.80 10.72
C ALA A 48 -5.34 -12.53 9.99
N ILE A 49 -5.90 -12.65 8.77
CA ILE A 49 -6.36 -11.50 7.98
C ILE A 49 -7.29 -10.59 8.80
N PRO A 50 -8.38 -11.08 9.44
CA PRO A 50 -9.35 -10.20 10.09
C PRO A 50 -8.76 -9.33 11.21
N THR A 51 -7.69 -9.80 11.86
CA THR A 51 -6.98 -9.13 12.96
C THR A 51 -5.86 -8.21 12.50
N GLU A 52 -5.34 -8.42 11.29
CA GLU A 52 -4.27 -7.60 10.70
C GLU A 52 -4.80 -6.42 9.88
N LEU A 53 -6.09 -6.40 9.53
CA LEU A 53 -6.73 -5.26 8.88
C LEU A 53 -6.66 -4.00 9.74
N TYR A 54 -6.29 -2.87 9.13
CA TYR A 54 -6.21 -1.58 9.78
C TYR A 54 -7.58 -0.89 9.79
N ARG A 55 -8.34 -1.07 10.88
CA ARG A 55 -9.74 -0.65 11.04
C ARG A 55 -9.86 0.80 11.56
N GLU A 56 -9.55 1.75 10.69
CA GLU A 56 -9.64 3.17 11.01
C GLU A 56 -10.50 3.94 10.01
N THR A 57 -11.16 4.99 10.50
CA THR A 57 -11.97 5.89 9.67
C THR A 57 -11.51 7.34 9.81
N THR A 58 -11.83 8.13 8.80
CA THR A 58 -11.55 9.57 8.75
C THR A 58 -12.31 10.31 9.86
N PRO A 59 -11.72 11.32 10.51
CA PRO A 59 -12.31 11.99 11.67
C PRO A 59 -13.62 12.74 11.38
N TYR A 60 -13.85 13.12 10.11
CA TYR A 60 -15.05 13.83 9.65
C TYR A 60 -16.17 12.89 9.18
N LEU A 61 -16.01 11.57 9.28
CA LEU A 61 -17.04 10.62 8.87
C LEU A 61 -18.21 10.65 9.86
N ILE A 62 -19.42 10.87 9.36
CA ILE A 62 -20.65 10.83 10.16
C ILE A 62 -20.84 9.41 10.71
N LYS A 63 -20.92 9.29 12.04
CA LYS A 63 -21.17 8.01 12.71
C LYS A 63 -22.62 7.58 12.47
N LYS A 64 -22.80 6.37 11.95
CA LYS A 64 -24.11 5.71 11.80
C LYS A 64 -24.29 4.66 12.88
N THR A 65 -25.53 4.29 13.17
CA THR A 65 -25.87 3.31 14.22
C THR A 65 -25.49 1.89 13.82
N THR A 66 -25.84 1.49 12.59
CA THR A 66 -25.57 0.14 12.08
C THR A 66 -24.15 0.03 11.54
N ARG A 67 -23.35 -0.91 12.03
CA ARG A 67 -22.00 -1.20 11.51
C ARG A 67 -22.04 -2.08 10.27
N CYS A 68 -21.13 -1.87 9.34
CA CYS A 68 -20.97 -2.74 8.17
C CYS A 68 -20.35 -4.09 8.57
N GLN A 69 -20.84 -5.17 7.98
CA GLN A 69 -20.28 -6.52 8.13
C GLN A 69 -19.36 -6.84 6.95
N TYR A 70 -18.26 -7.54 7.23
CA TYR A 70 -17.23 -7.85 6.23
C TYR A 70 -16.92 -9.35 6.13
N ASP A 71 -17.47 -10.19 7.02
CA ASP A 71 -17.12 -11.61 7.08
C ASP A 71 -17.50 -12.36 5.80
N GLU A 72 -18.63 -12.01 5.18
CA GLU A 72 -19.06 -12.58 3.89
C GLU A 72 -18.17 -12.13 2.73
N ILE A 73 -17.70 -10.87 2.77
CA ILE A 73 -16.77 -10.34 1.76
C ILE A 73 -15.43 -11.06 1.86
N LEU A 74 -14.90 -11.23 3.07
CA LEU A 74 -13.62 -11.90 3.31
C LEU A 74 -13.65 -13.40 2.96
N LYS A 75 -14.81 -14.05 3.09
CA LYS A 75 -15.00 -15.47 2.72
C LYS A 75 -15.47 -15.65 1.27
N SER A 76 -15.68 -14.57 0.53
CA SER A 76 -16.16 -14.64 -0.84
C SER A 76 -15.10 -15.26 -1.74
N THR A 77 -15.46 -16.34 -2.43
CA THR A 77 -14.66 -16.91 -3.53
C THR A 77 -15.16 -16.44 -4.90
N LYS A 78 -16.03 -15.43 -4.92
CA LYS A 78 -16.64 -14.93 -6.14
C LYS A 78 -15.61 -14.18 -6.98
N SER A 79 -15.17 -14.81 -8.07
CA SER A 79 -14.50 -14.13 -9.16
C SER A 79 -15.49 -13.24 -9.91
N ILE A 80 -15.05 -12.04 -10.24
CA ILE A 80 -15.70 -11.13 -11.17
C ILE A 80 -15.32 -11.60 -12.55
N GLU A 81 -16.32 -12.03 -13.31
CA GLU A 81 -16.11 -12.49 -14.69
C GLU A 81 -15.89 -11.29 -15.60
N SER A 82 -15.20 -11.50 -16.73
CA SER A 82 -14.96 -10.42 -17.71
C SER A 82 -16.25 -9.75 -18.20
N TRP A 83 -17.39 -10.45 -18.14
CA TRP A 83 -18.72 -9.96 -18.53
C TRP A 83 -19.36 -9.03 -17.48
N ASP A 84 -18.89 -9.07 -16.23
CA ASP A 84 -19.34 -8.17 -15.15
C ASP A 84 -18.66 -6.79 -15.23
N ILE A 85 -17.66 -6.63 -16.11
CA ILE A 85 -16.97 -5.37 -16.35
C ILE A 85 -17.86 -4.50 -17.25
N PRO A 86 -18.38 -3.36 -16.76
CA PRO A 86 -19.22 -2.48 -17.56
C PRO A 86 -18.41 -1.96 -18.75
N MET A 87 -18.78 -2.39 -19.95
CA MET A 87 -18.12 -1.96 -21.20
C MET A 87 -18.62 -0.59 -21.67
N ASN A 88 -19.76 -0.13 -21.18
CA ASN A 88 -20.37 1.15 -21.55
C ASN A 88 -20.55 2.05 -20.33
N ASN A 89 -20.33 3.36 -20.52
CA ASN A 89 -20.54 4.37 -19.47
C ASN A 89 -21.98 4.44 -18.95
N ASN A 90 -22.96 3.91 -19.72
CA ASN A 90 -24.37 3.89 -19.33
C ASN A 90 -24.70 2.86 -18.23
N ASP A 91 -23.84 1.86 -18.02
CA ASP A 91 -24.00 0.85 -16.97
C ASP A 91 -23.51 1.35 -15.60
N PHE A 92 -22.93 2.56 -15.57
CA PHE A 92 -22.47 3.19 -14.37
C PHE A 92 -23.52 4.12 -13.77
N SER A 93 -24.14 3.70 -12.67
CA SER A 93 -24.95 4.60 -11.86
C SER A 93 -24.08 5.39 -10.87
N PRO A 94 -23.98 6.73 -11.01
CA PRO A 94 -23.27 7.60 -10.06
C PRO A 94 -24.02 7.76 -8.73
N THR A 95 -25.18 7.13 -8.55
CA THR A 95 -25.97 7.21 -7.32
C THR A 95 -25.15 6.85 -6.09
N GLY A 96 -25.09 7.76 -5.12
CA GLY A 96 -24.34 7.61 -3.88
C GLY A 96 -22.86 8.00 -3.97
N ILE A 97 -22.36 8.38 -5.15
CA ILE A 97 -21.01 8.89 -5.33
C ILE A 97 -21.07 10.41 -5.43
N THR A 98 -20.36 11.10 -4.54
CA THR A 98 -20.27 12.57 -4.51
C THR A 98 -18.81 12.99 -4.51
N ASN A 99 -18.41 13.82 -5.47
CA ASN A 99 -17.02 14.29 -5.63
C ASN A 99 -15.98 13.14 -5.58
N GLY A 100 -16.24 12.03 -6.27
CA GLY A 100 -15.34 10.86 -6.29
C GLY A 100 -15.28 10.07 -4.98
N SER A 101 -16.14 10.38 -4.01
CA SER A 101 -16.26 9.73 -2.70
C SER A 101 -17.53 8.89 -2.61
N TYR A 102 -17.47 7.79 -1.86
CA TYR A 102 -18.63 6.96 -1.56
C TYR A 102 -18.64 6.57 -0.08
N VAL A 103 -19.79 6.74 0.58
CA VAL A 103 -20.02 6.28 1.96
C VAL A 103 -21.14 5.25 1.94
N PRO A 104 -20.93 4.02 2.46
CA PRO A 104 -21.96 2.99 2.48
C PRO A 104 -23.14 3.36 3.38
N GLY A 105 -24.27 2.67 3.21
CA GLY A 105 -25.49 2.86 4.02
C GLY A 105 -25.28 2.62 5.52
N CYS A 106 -24.30 1.80 5.89
CA CYS A 106 -23.85 1.48 7.24
C CYS A 106 -22.61 2.28 7.67
N HIS A 107 -22.22 2.20 8.94
CA HIS A 107 -20.97 2.75 9.47
C HIS A 107 -19.80 1.82 9.10
N PRO A 108 -18.93 2.24 8.18
CA PRO A 108 -17.82 1.40 7.72
C PRO A 108 -16.74 1.32 8.79
N ALA A 109 -16.00 0.21 8.79
CA ALA A 109 -14.80 0.05 9.61
C ALA A 109 -13.55 0.69 8.98
N PHE A 110 -13.64 1.10 7.71
CA PHE A 110 -12.50 1.52 6.90
C PHE A 110 -12.80 2.78 6.12
N SER A 111 -11.89 3.77 6.19
CA SER A 111 -11.80 4.90 5.26
C SER A 111 -10.53 4.80 4.43
N VAL A 112 -10.66 4.85 3.10
CA VAL A 112 -9.54 4.65 2.18
C VAL A 112 -9.45 5.78 1.15
N ALA A 113 -8.25 6.32 0.95
CA ALA A 113 -7.94 7.16 -0.20
C ALA A 113 -7.35 6.30 -1.31
N ILE A 114 -7.85 6.45 -2.54
CA ILE A 114 -7.35 5.74 -3.71
C ILE A 114 -6.74 6.75 -4.65
N LEU A 115 -5.46 6.55 -4.96
CA LEU A 115 -4.74 7.33 -5.96
C LEU A 115 -4.74 6.58 -7.28
N LYS A 116 -5.26 7.26 -8.31
CA LYS A 116 -5.38 6.75 -9.66
C LYS A 116 -5.16 7.87 -10.67
N GLN A 117 -4.55 7.53 -11.82
CA GLN A 117 -4.12 8.50 -12.82
C GLN A 117 -5.06 8.62 -14.05
N LEU A 118 -6.03 7.72 -14.23
CA LEU A 118 -6.87 7.72 -15.45
C LEU A 118 -8.36 7.39 -15.17
N ASP A 119 -9.26 8.12 -15.82
CA ASP A 119 -10.71 8.10 -15.55
C ASP A 119 -11.47 6.87 -16.11
N ILE A 120 -10.91 6.16 -17.09
CA ILE A 120 -11.61 5.08 -17.82
C ILE A 120 -12.04 3.91 -16.90
N PHE A 121 -11.28 3.62 -15.86
CA PHE A 121 -11.59 2.49 -14.95
C PHE A 121 -12.36 2.89 -13.70
N LEU A 122 -12.76 4.16 -13.57
CA LEU A 122 -13.57 4.61 -12.43
C LEU A 122 -14.87 3.83 -12.29
N PRO A 123 -15.64 3.55 -13.36
CA PRO A 123 -16.88 2.79 -13.25
C PRO A 123 -16.72 1.42 -12.59
N TYR A 124 -15.71 0.66 -13.05
CA TYR A 124 -15.40 -0.65 -12.49
C TYR A 124 -14.98 -0.56 -11.03
N MET A 125 -14.00 0.30 -10.73
CA MET A 125 -13.49 0.46 -9.37
C MET A 125 -14.58 0.92 -8.41
N HIS A 126 -15.43 1.86 -8.81
CA HIS A 126 -16.57 2.27 -8.01
C HIS A 126 -17.56 1.13 -7.75
N ASN A 127 -17.89 0.31 -8.76
CA ASN A 127 -18.75 -0.85 -8.57
C ASN A 127 -18.12 -1.88 -7.62
N PHE A 128 -16.82 -2.15 -7.80
CA PHE A 128 -16.05 -3.07 -6.99
C PHE A 128 -16.00 -2.63 -5.51
N LEU A 129 -15.56 -1.40 -5.25
CA LEU A 129 -15.38 -0.88 -3.89
C LEU A 129 -16.71 -0.71 -3.15
N ARG A 130 -17.80 -0.40 -3.87
CA ARG A 130 -19.16 -0.35 -3.27
C ARG A 130 -19.57 -1.71 -2.71
N LYS A 131 -19.30 -2.81 -3.42
CA LYS A 131 -19.59 -4.17 -2.96
C LYS A 131 -18.82 -4.55 -1.69
N GLN A 132 -17.73 -3.85 -1.40
CA GLN A 132 -16.91 -4.06 -0.21
C GLN A 132 -17.38 -3.29 1.02
N ASN A 133 -18.42 -2.45 0.92
CA ASN A 133 -18.94 -1.64 2.05
C ASN A 133 -17.85 -0.81 2.76
N ILE A 134 -16.90 -0.25 2.00
CA ILE A 134 -15.84 0.64 2.51
C ILE A 134 -16.15 2.09 2.15
N HIS A 135 -15.75 3.03 3.01
CA HIS A 135 -15.74 4.43 2.63
C HIS A 135 -14.47 4.72 1.86
N TYR A 136 -14.60 5.23 0.63
CA TYR A 136 -13.45 5.59 -0.19
C TYR A 136 -13.59 6.98 -0.79
N LYS A 137 -12.44 7.57 -1.16
CA LYS A 137 -12.38 8.80 -1.95
C LYS A 137 -11.23 8.75 -2.95
N HIS A 138 -11.52 9.16 -4.18
CA HIS A 138 -10.51 9.41 -5.20
C HIS A 138 -9.92 10.80 -4.99
N ALA A 139 -8.75 10.89 -4.37
CA ALA A 139 -7.88 12.06 -4.34
C ALA A 139 -6.70 11.85 -3.37
N ILE A 140 -5.67 12.68 -3.51
CA ILE A 140 -4.66 12.93 -2.47
C ILE A 140 -5.35 13.83 -1.44
N VAL A 141 -6.11 13.25 -0.53
CA VAL A 141 -6.84 14.01 0.50
C VAL A 141 -6.13 13.86 1.82
N ASP A 142 -5.90 14.99 2.47
CA ASP A 142 -5.42 15.04 3.84
C ASP A 142 -6.36 14.25 4.79
N LYS A 143 -5.75 13.43 5.64
CA LYS A 143 -6.36 12.72 6.79
C LYS A 143 -7.14 11.43 6.50
N PHE A 144 -6.88 10.74 5.39
CA PHE A 144 -7.27 9.32 5.28
C PHE A 144 -6.28 8.42 6.04
N PRO A 145 -6.78 7.48 6.86
CA PRO A 145 -5.91 6.57 7.62
C PRO A 145 -5.24 5.51 6.73
N CYS A 146 -5.80 5.25 5.53
CA CYS A 146 -5.30 4.28 4.58
C CYS A 146 -5.18 4.88 3.18
N LEU A 147 -4.05 4.64 2.52
CA LEU A 147 -3.77 5.03 1.15
C LEU A 147 -3.55 3.80 0.27
N ILE A 148 -4.27 3.70 -0.84
CA ILE A 148 -4.07 2.68 -1.86
C ILE A 148 -3.52 3.31 -3.12
N LEU A 149 -2.38 2.80 -3.57
CA LEU A 149 -1.79 3.08 -4.87
C LEU A 149 -2.24 1.96 -5.81
N HIS A 150 -3.06 2.31 -6.80
CA HIS A 150 -3.61 1.33 -7.73
C HIS A 150 -3.20 1.70 -9.15
N ASP A 151 -2.56 0.75 -9.84
CA ASP A 151 -2.22 0.93 -11.24
C ASP A 151 -3.49 1.07 -12.09
N VAL A 152 -3.38 1.79 -13.20
CA VAL A 152 -4.54 2.06 -14.06
C VAL A 152 -4.93 0.84 -14.88
N ASP A 153 -4.01 -0.09 -15.14
CA ASP A 153 -4.18 -1.22 -16.05
C ASP A 153 -4.46 -2.57 -15.35
N ILE A 154 -4.55 -2.59 -14.02
CA ILE A 154 -4.83 -3.81 -13.25
C ILE A 154 -6.24 -3.73 -12.67
N LEU A 155 -7.06 -4.77 -12.89
CA LEU A 155 -8.38 -4.87 -12.28
C LEU A 155 -8.43 -6.02 -11.28
N PRO A 156 -8.96 -5.82 -10.06
CA PRO A 156 -9.16 -6.91 -9.12
C PRO A 156 -10.24 -7.86 -9.63
N LEU A 157 -9.94 -9.15 -9.65
CA LEU A 157 -10.90 -10.19 -10.04
C LEU A 157 -11.67 -10.77 -8.84
N ASP A 158 -11.09 -10.76 -7.64
CA ASP A 158 -11.72 -11.38 -6.46
C ASP A 158 -12.24 -10.32 -5.50
N LEU A 159 -13.52 -10.42 -5.13
CA LEU A 159 -14.13 -9.55 -4.12
C LEU A 159 -13.53 -9.77 -2.73
N GLY A 160 -13.02 -10.97 -2.44
CA GLY A 160 -12.29 -11.32 -1.22
C GLY A 160 -10.98 -10.54 -1.04
N ASN A 161 -10.44 -9.99 -2.13
CA ASN A 161 -9.34 -9.03 -2.05
C ASN A 161 -9.88 -7.67 -1.56
N LEU A 162 -10.11 -7.54 -0.24
CA LEU A 162 -10.62 -6.32 0.38
C LEU A 162 -9.65 -5.15 0.18
N TYR A 163 -10.05 -4.07 -0.50
CA TYR A 163 -9.20 -2.90 -0.77
C TYR A 163 -9.08 -2.00 0.46
N VAL A 164 -8.35 -2.48 1.46
CA VAL A 164 -8.04 -1.77 2.72
C VAL A 164 -6.61 -2.06 3.16
N CYS A 165 -6.08 -1.19 4.01
CA CYS A 165 -4.75 -1.35 4.59
C CYS A 165 -4.73 -2.43 5.67
N THR A 166 -3.53 -2.96 5.90
CA THR A 166 -3.18 -3.78 7.06
C THR A 166 -2.21 -3.00 7.96
N LYS A 167 -1.87 -3.57 9.13
CA LYS A 167 -0.84 -2.98 10.02
C LYS A 167 0.53 -2.87 9.34
N GLN A 168 0.82 -3.74 8.38
CA GLN A 168 2.01 -3.68 7.54
C GLN A 168 1.64 -3.28 6.10
N PRO A 169 2.59 -2.80 5.28
CA PRO A 169 2.37 -2.57 3.85
C PRO A 169 1.83 -3.83 3.16
N ARG A 170 0.78 -3.65 2.35
CA ARG A 170 0.10 -4.74 1.65
C ARG A 170 0.28 -4.61 0.15
N HIS A 171 0.70 -5.70 -0.48
CA HIS A 171 0.71 -5.82 -1.94
C HIS A 171 -0.62 -6.40 -2.42
N MET A 172 -1.48 -5.57 -3.05
CA MET A 172 -2.83 -5.98 -3.45
C MET A 172 -2.89 -6.75 -4.78
N SER A 173 -1.87 -6.63 -5.63
CA SER A 173 -1.80 -7.23 -6.97
C SER A 173 -0.69 -8.30 -7.05
N ALA A 174 -0.61 -9.17 -6.05
CA ALA A 174 0.43 -10.21 -5.97
C ALA A 174 0.28 -11.32 -7.02
N SER A 175 -0.92 -11.50 -7.56
CA SER A 175 -1.25 -12.53 -8.54
C SER A 175 -2.00 -11.88 -9.70
N ILE A 176 -1.28 -11.67 -10.82
CA ILE A 176 -1.84 -11.05 -12.03
C ILE A 176 -1.68 -11.96 -13.25
N ASP A 177 -2.58 -11.80 -14.22
CA ASP A 177 -2.66 -12.57 -15.46
C ASP A 177 -1.37 -12.50 -16.30
N LYS A 178 -0.74 -11.32 -16.38
CA LYS A 178 0.53 -11.08 -17.09
C LYS A 178 1.67 -11.99 -16.62
N PHE A 179 1.64 -12.39 -15.35
CA PHE A 179 2.61 -13.33 -14.75
C PHE A 179 2.02 -14.72 -14.52
N ARG A 180 0.90 -15.07 -15.19
CA ARG A 180 0.19 -16.34 -15.03
C ARG A 180 -0.16 -16.63 -13.57
N TYR A 181 -0.53 -15.60 -12.83
CA TYR A 181 -0.88 -15.69 -11.40
C TYR A 181 0.26 -16.15 -10.48
N VAL A 182 1.51 -16.12 -10.97
CA VAL A 182 2.72 -16.45 -10.20
C VAL A 182 3.44 -15.16 -9.80
N LEU A 183 3.71 -15.00 -8.50
CA LEU A 183 4.49 -13.88 -7.99
C LEU A 183 5.94 -14.00 -8.50
N PRO A 184 6.50 -12.99 -9.20
CA PRO A 184 7.82 -13.12 -9.83
C PRO A 184 9.00 -13.22 -8.86
N TYR A 185 8.91 -12.66 -7.65
CA TYR A 185 9.97 -12.65 -6.64
C TYR A 185 9.42 -12.40 -5.23
#